data_AF-A0AA39P4Y3-F1
#
_entry.id   AF-A0AA39P4Y3-F1
#
_cell.length_a   1.000
_cell.length_b   1.000
_cell.length_c   1.000
_cell.angle_alpha   90.00
_cell.angle_beta   90.00
_cell.angle_gamma   90.00
#
_symmetry.space_group_name_H-M   'P 1'
#
loop_
_entity.id
_entity.type
_entity.pdbx_description
1 polymer ?
#
loop_
_entity_poly.entity_id
_entity_poly.type
_entity_poly.pdbx_seq_one_letter_code
_entity_poly.pdbx_strand_id
1 'polypeptide(L)'
;MKKHLTEVPKPCEYFHLIGGSGTGGLNAIMLGRLKMSTEDALHNYKKLASAVFSPGNRKLFYKDGKFKANTLEVEIKEIVKNSHVGYTGDELLLDPDAGKGSIGNV
;
A
#
# COMPACT_ATOMS: atom_id res chain seq x y z
N MET A 1 -2.85 -1.29 27.31
CA MET A 1 -1.46 -1.52 27.76
C MET A 1 -0.55 -1.57 26.54
N LYS A 2 0.28 -0.55 26.31
CA LYS A 2 1.38 -0.66 25.34
C LYS A 2 2.53 -1.33 26.09
N LYS A 3 2.88 -2.56 25.71
CA LYS A 3 4.11 -3.20 26.22
C LYS A 3 5.29 -2.35 25.70
N HIS A 4 6.22 -1.99 26.57
CA HIS A 4 7.45 -1.29 26.20
C HIS A 4 8.35 -2.26 25.42
N LEU A 5 8.14 -2.33 24.11
CA LEU A 5 9.07 -2.94 23.18
C LEU A 5 10.18 -1.92 22.91
N THR A 6 11.43 -2.37 22.91
CA THR A 6 12.60 -1.55 22.55
C THR A 6 12.55 -1.10 21.08
N GLU A 7 11.94 -1.92 20.22
CA GLU A 7 11.67 -1.61 18.81
C GLU A 7 10.38 -2.32 18.41
N VAL A 8 9.51 -1.65 17.63
CA VAL A 8 8.30 -2.27 17.09
C VAL A 8 8.68 -2.99 15.79
N PRO A 9 8.54 -4.32 15.73
CA PRO A 9 8.91 -5.05 14.53
C PRO A 9 7.98 -4.74 13.36
N LYS A 10 8.48 -4.94 12.13
CA LYS A 10 7.66 -4.76 10.93
C LYS A 10 6.69 -5.93 10.77
N PRO A 11 5.44 -5.69 10.33
CA PRO A 11 4.48 -6.77 10.14
C PRO A 11 4.97 -7.88 9.18
N CYS A 12 5.73 -7.55 8.14
CA CYS A 12 6.28 -8.53 7.19
C CYS A 12 7.31 -9.50 7.81
N GLU A 13 7.84 -9.21 9.00
CA GLU A 13 8.78 -10.10 9.71
C GLU A 13 8.05 -11.20 10.51
N TYR A 14 6.74 -11.03 10.72
CA TYR A 14 5.92 -11.92 11.55
C TYR A 14 4.83 -12.62 10.74
N PHE A 15 4.31 -11.97 9.70
CA PHE A 15 3.27 -12.51 8.84
C PHE A 15 3.85 -12.91 7.49
N HIS A 16 3.86 -14.21 7.21
CA HIS A 16 4.26 -14.75 5.90
C HIS A 16 3.33 -14.28 4.76
N LEU A 17 2.08 -13.94 5.08
CA LEU A 17 1.10 -13.43 4.14
C LEU A 17 0.28 -12.33 4.80
N ILE A 18 0.12 -11.22 4.08
CA ILE A 18 -0.75 -10.10 4.47
C ILE A 18 -1.74 -9.87 3.33
N GLY A 19 -3.04 -9.95 3.63
CA GLY A 19 -4.12 -9.79 2.66
C GLY A 19 -5.11 -8.70 3.07
N GLY A 20 -5.88 -8.21 2.10
CA GLY A 20 -6.95 -7.24 2.33
C GLY A 20 -7.66 -6.82 1.04
N SER A 21 -8.85 -6.24 1.17
CA SER A 21 -9.67 -5.72 0.07
C SER A 21 -10.02 -4.25 0.27
N GLY A 22 -10.21 -3.50 -0.82
CA GLY A 22 -10.46 -2.06 -0.77
C GLY A 22 -9.33 -1.31 -0.05
N THR A 23 -9.67 -0.54 0.99
CA THR A 23 -8.70 0.12 1.88
C THR A 23 -7.74 -0.87 2.54
N GLY A 24 -8.22 -2.07 2.90
CA GLY A 24 -7.37 -3.11 3.50
C GLY A 24 -6.30 -3.59 2.53
N GLY A 25 -6.60 -3.64 1.23
CA GLY A 25 -5.64 -4.03 0.19
C GLY A 25 -4.51 -3.02 0.03
N LEU A 26 -4.81 -1.72 0.14
CA LEU A 26 -3.80 -0.66 0.13
C LEU A 26 -2.82 -0.81 1.30
N ASN A 27 -3.35 -1.08 2.51
CA ASN A 27 -2.54 -1.33 3.69
C ASN A 27 -1.74 -2.64 3.58
N ALA A 28 -2.32 -3.69 2.99
CA ALA A 28 -1.63 -4.96 2.75
C ALA A 28 -0.41 -4.77 1.84
N ILE A 29 -0.52 -3.95 0.78
CA ILE A 29 0.60 -3.61 -0.10
C ILE A 29 1.69 -2.86 0.68
N MET A 30 1.34 -1.83 1.47
CA MET A 30 2.31 -1.04 2.22
C MET A 30 3.07 -1.87 3.27
N LEU A 31 2.33 -2.64 4.08
CA LEU A 31 2.90 -3.38 5.20
C LEU A 31 3.61 -4.68 4.76
N GLY A 32 3.06 -5.36 3.75
CA GLY A 32 3.62 -6.60 3.24
C GLY A 32 4.65 -6.34 2.15
N ARG A 33 4.18 -5.84 1.00
CA ARG A 33 4.97 -5.78 -0.23
C ARG A 33 6.06 -4.71 -0.19
N LEU A 34 5.72 -3.53 0.30
CA LEU A 34 6.67 -2.43 0.48
C LEU A 34 7.41 -2.54 1.83
N LYS A 35 7.13 -3.59 2.64
CA LYS A 35 7.79 -3.90 3.91
C LYS A 35 7.92 -2.65 4.82
N MET A 36 6.89 -1.80 4.86
CA MET A 36 6.85 -0.57 5.66
C MET A 36 6.61 -0.89 7.14
N SER A 37 7.10 -0.01 8.02
CA SER A 37 6.66 -0.01 9.42
C SER A 37 5.17 0.35 9.53
N THR A 38 4.55 0.07 10.67
CA THR A 38 3.16 0.46 10.93
C THR A 38 2.97 1.98 10.90
N GLU A 39 3.98 2.71 11.37
CA GLU A 39 4.03 4.16 11.43
C GLU A 39 4.12 4.77 10.02
N ASP A 40 5.02 4.24 9.18
CA ASP A 40 5.20 4.70 7.80
C ASP A 40 3.96 4.41 6.96
N ALA A 41 3.37 3.22 7.09
CA ALA A 41 2.15 2.86 6.38
C ALA A 41 0.99 3.76 6.81
N LEU A 42 0.84 4.04 8.11
CA LEU A 42 -0.19 4.96 8.60
C LEU A 42 0.00 6.38 8.05
N HIS A 43 1.24 6.88 8.02
CA HIS A 43 1.55 8.20 7.48
C HIS A 43 1.21 8.28 5.99
N ASN A 44 1.69 7.32 5.19
CA ASN A 44 1.44 7.26 3.76
C ASN A 44 -0.05 7.06 3.44
N TYR A 45 -0.75 6.20 4.18
CA TYR A 45 -2.18 6.00 4.01
C TYR A 45 -2.98 7.28 4.32
N LYS A 46 -2.62 8.03 5.38
CA LYS A 46 -3.27 9.32 5.69
C LYS A 46 -3.10 10.32 4.56
N LYS A 47 -1.91 10.45 4.00
CA LYS A 47 -1.63 11.32 2.84
C LYS A 47 -2.46 10.89 1.63
N LEU A 48 -2.41 9.60 1.27
CA LEU A 48 -3.18 9.00 0.19
C LEU A 48 -4.69 9.27 0.34
N ALA A 49 -5.25 8.94 1.50
CA ALA A 49 -6.67 9.09 1.78
C ALA A 49 -7.10 10.56 1.70
N SER A 50 -6.25 11.48 2.19
CA SER A 50 -6.53 12.91 2.14
C SER A 50 -6.58 13.43 0.71
N ALA A 51 -5.66 13.00 -0.16
CA ALA A 51 -5.66 13.38 -1.57
C ALA A 51 -6.86 12.76 -2.32
N VAL A 52 -7.02 11.44 -2.21
CA VAL A 52 -8.00 10.66 -2.98
C VAL A 52 -9.43 10.95 -2.57
N PHE A 53 -9.71 11.08 -1.26
CA PHE A 53 -11.06 11.28 -0.74
C PHE A 53 -11.38 12.74 -0.46
N SER A 54 -10.52 13.67 -0.88
CA SER A 54 -10.80 15.11 -0.77
C SER A 54 -12.05 15.52 -1.57
N PRO A 55 -12.75 16.58 -1.13
CA PRO A 55 -13.83 17.19 -1.92
C PRO A 55 -13.38 17.62 -3.33
N GLY A 56 -12.15 18.13 -3.47
CA GLY A 56 -11.57 18.55 -4.74
C GLY A 56 -11.29 17.41 -5.73
N ASN A 57 -11.19 16.17 -5.23
CA ASN A 57 -11.04 14.98 -6.07
C ASN A 57 -12.38 14.32 -6.45
N ARG A 58 -13.51 14.87 -6.00
CA ARG A 58 -14.83 14.33 -6.33
C ARG A 58 -15.17 14.61 -7.80
N LYS A 59 -15.70 13.61 -8.50
CA LYS A 59 -16.26 13.82 -9.85
C LYS A 59 -17.65 14.46 -9.75
N LEU A 60 -18.10 15.11 -10.83
CA LEU A 60 -19.48 15.57 -10.91
C LEU A 60 -20.45 14.38 -10.88
N PHE A 61 -21.66 14.62 -10.38
CA PHE A 61 -22.64 13.59 -10.03
C PHE A 61 -23.07 12.69 -11.20
N TYR A 62 -22.90 13.14 -12.44
CA TYR A 62 -23.24 12.41 -13.66
C TYR A 62 -22.09 11.58 -14.25
N LYS A 63 -20.92 11.55 -13.60
CA LYS A 63 -19.76 10.76 -14.05
C LYS A 63 -19.60 9.50 -13.19
N ASP A 64 -19.17 8.42 -13.82
CA ASP A 64 -18.94 7.16 -13.12
C ASP A 64 -17.84 7.24 -12.07
N GLY A 65 -18.16 6.73 -10.88
CA GLY A 65 -17.30 6.74 -9.71
C GLY A 65 -17.27 8.10 -8.99
N LYS A 66 -17.17 8.06 -7.66
CA LYS A 66 -17.21 9.27 -6.83
C LYS A 66 -15.94 10.10 -6.89
N PHE A 67 -14.78 9.49 -7.13
CA PHE A 67 -13.46 10.13 -7.07
C PHE A 67 -12.65 9.88 -8.34
N LYS A 68 -11.70 10.75 -8.68
CA LYS A 68 -10.83 10.55 -9.86
C LYS A 68 -9.83 9.42 -9.56
N ALA A 69 -9.84 8.39 -10.41
CA ALA A 69 -8.92 7.26 -10.33
C ALA A 69 -7.46 7.68 -10.56
N ASN A 70 -7.22 8.68 -11.42
CA ASN A 70 -5.87 9.19 -11.70
C ASN A 70 -5.16 9.71 -10.43
N THR A 71 -5.90 10.32 -9.50
CA THR A 71 -5.32 10.76 -8.22
C THR A 71 -4.89 9.58 -7.36
N LEU A 72 -5.69 8.50 -7.34
CA LEU A 72 -5.30 7.28 -6.63
C LEU A 72 -4.04 6.66 -7.25
N GLU A 73 -3.97 6.60 -8.58
CA GLU A 73 -2.82 6.06 -9.30
C GLU A 73 -1.53 6.86 -9.01
N VAL A 74 -1.58 8.19 -9.13
CA VAL A 74 -0.43 9.08 -8.87
C VAL A 74 0.08 8.91 -7.44
N GLU A 75 -0.81 8.94 -6.46
CA GLU A 75 -0.40 8.81 -5.05
C GLU A 75 0.14 7.42 -4.73
N ILE A 76 -0.42 6.34 -5.30
CA ILE A 76 0.14 4.98 -5.14
C ILE A 76 1.54 4.90 -5.76
N LYS A 77 1.71 5.42 -6.99
CA LYS A 77 3.03 5.45 -7.66
C LYS A 77 4.06 6.21 -6.84
N GLU A 78 3.69 7.33 -6.24
CA GLU A 78 4.55 8.09 -5.32
C GLU A 78 4.94 7.28 -4.08
N ILE A 79 3.99 6.56 -3.46
CA ILE A 79 4.28 5.72 -2.29
C ILE A 79 5.25 4.58 -2.66
N VAL A 80 5.07 3.95 -3.82
CA VAL A 80 5.95 2.88 -4.31
C VAL A 80 7.36 3.40 -4.58
N LYS A 81 7.49 4.53 -5.30
CA LYS A 81 8.79 5.16 -5.61
C LYS A 81 9.57 5.56 -4.36
N ASN A 82 8.87 6.06 -3.35
CA ASN A 82 9.48 6.48 -2.09
C ASN A 82 9.68 5.33 -1.10
N SER A 83 9.28 4.10 -1.47
CA SER A 83 9.52 2.92 -0.63
C SER A 83 10.99 2.51 -0.69
N HIS A 84 11.46 1.87 0.38
CA HIS A 84 12.85 1.42 0.50
C HIS A 84 13.19 0.20 -0.38
N VAL A 85 12.22 -0.34 -1.12
CA VAL A 85 12.36 -1.56 -1.94
C VAL A 85 12.95 -1.28 -3.33
N GLY A 86 13.15 0.00 -3.70
CA GLY A 86 13.89 0.39 -4.91
C GLY A 86 13.10 0.29 -6.21
N TYR A 87 11.77 0.27 -6.15
CA TYR A 87 10.91 0.26 -7.35
C TYR A 87 10.98 1.59 -8.11
N THR A 88 11.17 1.52 -9.42
CA THR A 88 11.44 2.72 -10.23
C THR A 88 10.22 3.24 -11.00
N GLY A 89 9.15 2.46 -11.11
CA GLY A 89 7.94 2.89 -11.81
C GLY A 89 6.93 1.77 -12.06
N ASP A 90 6.76 1.39 -13.32
CA ASP A 90 5.70 0.48 -13.80
C ASP A 90 6.13 -1.01 -13.72
N GLU A 91 7.07 -1.33 -12.84
CA GLU A 91 7.51 -2.70 -12.59
C GLU A 91 6.43 -3.49 -11.83
N LEU A 92 6.34 -4.79 -12.11
CA LEU A 92 5.48 -5.66 -11.32
C LEU A 92 6.04 -5.74 -9.90
N LEU A 93 5.20 -5.54 -8.89
CA LEU A 93 5.53 -5.73 -7.48
C LEU A 93 5.63 -7.23 -7.13
N LEU A 94 6.43 -8.00 -7.88
CA LEU A 94 6.66 -9.43 -7.65
C LEU A 94 7.58 -9.65 -6.48
N ASP A 95 7.27 -10.65 -5.65
CA ASP A 95 8.13 -11.05 -4.55
C ASP A 95 9.38 -11.76 -5.07
N PRO A 96 10.58 -11.15 -4.93
CA PRO A 96 11.80 -11.84 -5.32
C PRO A 96 12.01 -13.13 -4.49
N ASP A 97 11.42 -13.17 -3.29
CA ASP A 97 11.50 -14.29 -2.36
C ASP A 97 10.36 -15.32 -2.57
N ALA A 98 9.35 -15.02 -3.41
CA ALA A 98 8.39 -16.04 -3.84
C ALA A 98 9.12 -17.02 -4.75
N GLY A 99 9.51 -18.17 -4.20
CA GLY A 99 10.41 -19.13 -4.83
C GLY A 99 10.08 -19.40 -6.31
N LYS A 100 11.13 -19.69 -7.10
CA LYS A 100 11.12 -19.98 -8.55
C LYS A 100 10.11 -21.05 -9.03
N GLY A 101 9.36 -21.69 -8.14
CA GLY A 101 8.33 -22.69 -8.44
C GLY A 101 6.92 -22.34 -7.93
N SER A 102 6.66 -21.09 -7.52
CA SER A 102 5.32 -20.65 -7.12
C SER A 102 4.44 -20.51 -8.34
N ILE A 103 3.92 -21.63 -8.84
CA ILE A 103 2.79 -21.64 -9.78
C ILE A 103 1.68 -20.94 -9.02
N GLY A 104 1.34 -19.71 -9.43
CA GLY A 104 0.18 -19.02 -8.88
C GLY A 104 -0.99 -20.00 -8.88
N ASN A 105 -1.66 -20.15 -7.74
CA ASN A 105 -2.73 -21.12 -7.58
C ASN A 105 -3.69 -21.04 -8.78
N VAL A 106 -3.69 -22.11 -9.58
CA VAL A 106 -4.71 -22.39 -10.60
C VAL A 106 -5.96 -22.88 -9.88
#